data_AF-A0A1E4TYY3-F1
#
_entry.id   AF-A0A1E4TYY3-F1
#
_cell.length_a   1.000
_cell.length_b   1.000
_cell.length_c   1.000
_cell.angle_alpha   90.00
_cell.angle_beta   90.00
_cell.angle_gamma   90.00
#
_symmetry.space_group_name_H-M   'P 1'
#
loop_
_entity.id
_entity.type
_entity.pdbx_description
1 polymer ?
#
loop_
_entity_poly.entity_id
_entity_poly.type
_entity_poly.pdbx_seq_one_letter_code
_entity_poly.pdbx_strand_id
1 'polypeptide(L)'
;MVRLKTRYILFEILYPFEASSDKVIAEPETLLSLHQPSPSSITNKLLIQAVRQSLADHFGDYGTGTAGTSLVIKYFSPRTSTGILRVSRDFYRYICASLMLIKKIDGKDVIIRVVRVSGTIKKCEMAAIKRNKDFINALKKNELGGLEAMFGSASASVSAVDEEIKNADAYITDQDIIEE
;
A
#
# COMPACT_ATOMS: atom_id res chain seq x y z
N MET A 1 -12.69 -30.12 -14.00
CA MET A 1 -12.77 -29.57 -12.62
C MET A 1 -12.73 -28.05 -12.67
N VAL A 2 -13.77 -27.36 -12.20
CA VAL A 2 -13.92 -25.88 -12.32
C VAL A 2 -13.82 -25.23 -10.94
N ARG A 3 -13.03 -24.16 -10.80
CA ARG A 3 -12.89 -23.37 -9.56
C ARG A 3 -13.13 -21.89 -9.84
N LEU A 4 -13.72 -21.18 -8.88
CA LEU A 4 -13.86 -19.72 -8.93
C LEU A 4 -12.49 -19.05 -8.79
N LYS A 5 -12.10 -18.25 -9.78
CA LYS A 5 -10.82 -17.52 -9.79
C LYS A 5 -11.02 -16.16 -9.13
N THR A 6 -10.15 -15.83 -8.17
CA THR A 6 -10.20 -14.57 -7.42
C THR A 6 -8.95 -13.73 -7.66
N ARG A 7 -9.05 -12.44 -7.35
CA ARG A 7 -7.96 -11.47 -7.36
C ARG A 7 -7.89 -10.79 -6.01
N TYR A 8 -6.66 -10.50 -5.60
CA TYR A 8 -6.33 -9.75 -4.39
C TYR A 8 -5.75 -8.41 -4.80
N ILE A 9 -6.29 -7.33 -4.25
CA ILE A 9 -5.88 -5.95 -4.50
C ILE A 9 -5.25 -5.45 -3.21
N LEU A 10 -3.97 -5.10 -3.27
CA LEU A 10 -3.27 -4.36 -2.23
C LEU A 10 -3.52 -2.87 -2.47
N PHE A 11 -4.11 -2.21 -1.48
CA PHE A 11 -4.37 -0.78 -1.51
C PHE A 11 -3.80 -0.10 -0.27
N GLU A 12 -3.61 1.20 -0.39
CA GLU A 12 -3.07 2.09 0.62
C GLU A 12 -3.92 3.36 0.64
N ILE A 13 -4.18 3.89 1.83
CA ILE A 13 -4.91 5.14 2.03
C ILE A 13 -3.89 6.20 2.42
N LEU A 14 -3.85 7.27 1.62
CA LEU A 14 -3.02 8.44 1.82
C LEU A 14 -3.89 9.58 2.31
N TYR A 15 -3.38 10.35 3.26
CA TYR A 15 -4.06 11.51 3.82
C TYR A 15 -3.33 12.77 3.33
N PRO A 16 -3.86 13.44 2.30
CA PRO A 16 -3.30 14.72 1.91
C PRO A 16 -3.53 15.73 3.03
N PHE A 17 -2.51 16.53 3.33
CA PHE A 17 -2.66 17.68 4.21
C PHE A 17 -3.42 18.78 3.47
N GLU A 18 -4.41 19.41 4.09
CA GLU A 18 -5.00 20.63 3.56
C GLU A 18 -3.96 21.75 3.61
N ALA A 19 -3.25 21.93 2.49
CA ALA A 19 -2.20 22.92 2.34
C ALA A 19 -2.80 24.33 2.39
N SER A 20 -2.82 24.92 3.58
CA SER A 20 -3.03 26.35 3.79
C SER A 20 -1.73 27.16 3.62
N SER A 21 -0.60 26.51 3.31
CA SER A 21 0.66 27.20 3.02
C SER A 21 1.43 26.52 1.87
N ASP A 22 1.66 27.27 0.79
CA ASP A 22 2.48 26.91 -0.38
C ASP A 22 3.98 26.80 -0.04
N LYS A 23 4.34 25.99 0.95
CA LYS A 23 5.75 25.67 1.23
C LYS A 23 6.06 24.35 0.52
N VAL A 24 6.99 24.40 -0.42
CA VAL A 24 7.59 23.20 -1.01
C VAL A 24 8.41 22.54 0.09
N ILE A 25 7.77 21.57 0.75
CA ILE A 25 8.37 20.77 1.80
C ILE A 25 9.34 19.78 1.14
N ALA A 26 10.48 19.53 1.77
CA ALA A 26 11.47 18.58 1.27
C ALA A 26 10.84 17.18 1.08
N GLU A 27 11.25 16.44 0.06
CA GLU A 27 10.72 15.10 -0.26
C GLU A 27 10.51 14.16 0.95
N PRO A 28 11.43 14.04 1.94
CA PRO A 28 11.21 13.15 3.08
C PRO A 28 10.01 13.54 3.97
N GLU A 29 9.86 14.83 4.24
CA GLU A 29 8.76 15.34 5.05
C GLU A 29 7.42 15.22 4.32
N THR A 30 7.43 15.28 2.98
CA THR A 30 6.22 15.00 2.16
C THR A 30 5.82 13.53 2.25
N LEU A 31 6.79 12.59 2.24
CA LEU A 31 6.48 11.17 2.36
C LEU A 31 5.92 10.82 3.73
N LEU A 32 6.50 11.36 4.81
CA LEU A 32 6.03 11.12 6.16
C LEU A 32 4.65 11.75 6.43
N SER A 33 4.43 12.98 5.94
CA SER A 33 3.14 13.66 6.08
C SER A 33 2.01 12.97 5.32
N LEU A 34 2.30 12.38 4.16
CA LEU A 34 1.27 11.70 3.36
C LEU A 34 0.88 10.31 3.92
N HIS A 35 1.82 9.62 4.58
CA HIS A 35 1.63 8.27 5.15
C HIS A 35 1.24 8.32 6.63
N GLN A 36 0.35 9.25 6.99
CA GLN A 36 -0.18 9.34 8.36
C GLN A 36 -1.05 8.12 8.71
N PRO A 37 -1.03 7.69 9.99
CA PRO A 37 -1.86 6.61 10.46
C PRO A 37 -3.33 7.01 10.40
N SER A 38 -4.16 6.11 9.90
CA SER A 38 -5.60 6.31 9.89
C SER A 38 -6.19 6.34 11.30
N PRO A 39 -7.25 7.13 11.53
CA PRO A 39 -7.98 7.11 12.81
C PRO A 39 -8.61 5.74 13.05
N SER A 40 -8.78 5.39 14.33
CA SER A 40 -9.45 4.14 14.73
C SER A 40 -10.93 4.07 14.35
N SER A 41 -11.54 5.17 13.87
CA SER A 41 -12.91 5.18 13.34
C SER A 41 -13.05 4.37 12.05
N ILE A 42 -11.97 4.23 11.27
CA ILE A 42 -12.00 3.53 9.99
C ILE A 42 -12.06 2.02 10.24
N THR A 43 -13.29 1.51 10.14
CA THR A 43 -13.60 0.07 10.27
C THR A 43 -13.69 -0.58 8.90
N ASN A 44 -13.42 -1.89 8.82
CA ASN A 44 -13.60 -2.69 7.59
C ASN A 44 -14.99 -2.53 6.96
N LYS A 45 -16.04 -2.43 7.79
CA LYS A 45 -17.42 -2.21 7.34
C LYS A 45 -17.57 -0.88 6.59
N LEU A 46 -16.99 0.18 7.14
CA LEU A 46 -17.03 1.52 6.57
C LEU A 46 -16.29 1.56 5.23
N LEU A 47 -15.12 0.91 5.13
CA LEU A 47 -14.38 0.79 3.87
C LEU A 47 -15.18 0.03 2.80
N ILE A 48 -15.82 -1.08 3.17
CA ILE A 48 -16.68 -1.83 2.24
C ILE A 48 -17.87 -0.98 1.77
N GLN A 49 -18.49 -0.24 2.69
CA GLN A 49 -19.60 0.67 2.36
C GLN A 49 -19.14 1.78 1.41
N ALA A 50 -18.00 2.41 1.67
CA ALA A 50 -17.44 3.46 0.82
C ALA A 50 -17.16 2.95 -0.60
N VAL A 51 -16.60 1.74 -0.75
CA VAL A 51 -16.38 1.12 -2.06
C VAL A 51 -17.69 0.80 -2.78
N ARG A 52 -18.71 0.30 -2.05
CA ARG A 52 -20.03 0.04 -2.64
C ARG A 52 -20.74 1.31 -3.07
N GLN A 53 -20.64 2.38 -2.29
CA GLN A 53 -21.19 3.68 -2.63
C GLN A 53 -20.53 4.23 -3.90
N SER A 54 -19.20 4.20 -3.96
CA SER A 54 -18.47 4.61 -5.17
C SER A 54 -18.82 3.75 -6.40
N LEU A 55 -19.02 2.44 -6.22
CA LEU A 55 -19.49 1.57 -7.30
C LEU A 55 -20.89 1.96 -7.79
N ALA A 56 -21.82 2.27 -6.89
CA ALA A 56 -23.17 2.71 -7.24
C ALA A 56 -23.15 4.06 -7.96
N ASP A 57 -22.36 5.02 -7.48
CA ASP A 57 -22.28 6.37 -8.03
C ASP A 57 -21.69 6.38 -9.46
N HIS A 58 -20.69 5.53 -9.74
CA HIS A 58 -19.96 5.57 -11.02
C HIS A 58 -20.34 4.47 -12.01
N PHE A 59 -20.77 3.30 -11.54
CA PHE A 59 -21.08 2.14 -12.38
C PHE A 59 -22.53 1.66 -12.25
N GLY A 60 -23.35 2.34 -11.44
CA GLY A 60 -24.75 2.05 -11.23
C GLY A 60 -25.02 0.68 -10.61
N ASP A 61 -26.24 0.18 -10.83
CA ASP A 61 -26.71 -1.09 -10.29
C ASP A 61 -25.94 -2.29 -10.85
N TYR A 62 -25.48 -2.20 -12.11
CA TYR A 62 -24.71 -3.26 -12.74
C TYR A 62 -23.36 -3.48 -12.04
N GLY A 63 -22.60 -2.41 -11.79
CA GLY A 63 -21.32 -2.50 -11.08
C GLY A 63 -21.50 -2.98 -9.64
N THR A 64 -22.54 -2.49 -8.97
CA THR A 64 -22.86 -2.86 -7.59
C THR A 64 -23.26 -4.33 -7.46
N GLY A 65 -24.13 -4.83 -8.33
CA GLY A 65 -24.60 -6.22 -8.30
C GLY A 65 -23.51 -7.24 -8.66
N THR A 66 -22.69 -6.93 -9.66
CA THR A 66 -21.64 -7.86 -10.14
C THR A 66 -20.38 -7.81 -9.27
N ALA A 67 -19.77 -6.62 -9.11
CA ALA A 67 -18.51 -6.45 -8.40
C ALA A 67 -18.71 -6.38 -6.88
N GLY A 68 -19.79 -5.75 -6.42
CA GLY A 68 -20.06 -5.52 -4.99
C GLY A 68 -20.37 -6.79 -4.19
N THR A 69 -20.85 -7.85 -4.84
CA THR A 69 -21.17 -9.15 -4.19
C THR A 69 -19.91 -9.92 -3.80
N SER A 70 -18.85 -9.86 -4.62
CA SER A 70 -17.59 -10.59 -4.37
C SER A 70 -16.59 -9.81 -3.51
N LEU A 71 -16.92 -8.59 -3.11
CA LEU A 71 -16.05 -7.65 -2.40
C LEU A 71 -15.89 -8.06 -0.92
N VAL A 72 -14.68 -8.45 -0.51
CA VAL A 72 -14.36 -8.78 0.89
C VAL A 72 -13.00 -8.21 1.28
N ILE A 73 -12.93 -7.43 2.35
CA ILE A 73 -11.65 -7.01 2.95
C ILE A 73 -11.10 -8.15 3.78
N LYS A 74 -9.88 -8.60 3.46
CA LYS A 74 -9.19 -9.67 4.18
C LYS A 74 -8.29 -9.14 5.29
N TYR A 75 -7.67 -7.99 5.04
CA TYR A 75 -6.75 -7.37 5.97
C TYR A 75 -6.86 -5.86 5.82
N PHE A 76 -6.82 -5.14 6.93
CA PHE A 76 -6.63 -3.71 6.97
C PHE A 76 -5.90 -3.37 8.27
N SER A 77 -4.83 -2.60 8.17
CA SER A 77 -4.09 -2.10 9.31
C SER A 77 -4.27 -0.60 9.40
N PRO A 78 -4.86 -0.07 10.48
CA PRO A 78 -5.02 1.36 10.65
C PRO A 78 -3.68 2.10 10.80
N ARG A 79 -2.65 1.39 11.29
CA ARG A 79 -1.33 1.96 11.60
C ARG A 79 -0.56 2.35 10.34
N THR A 80 -0.64 1.50 9.32
CA THR A 80 0.02 1.71 8.02
C THR A 80 -0.97 2.17 6.95
N SER A 81 -2.26 2.26 7.27
CA SER A 81 -3.32 2.62 6.32
C SER A 81 -3.36 1.73 5.07
N THR A 82 -2.85 0.50 5.17
CA THR A 82 -2.77 -0.47 4.07
C THR A 82 -3.75 -1.62 4.26
N GLY A 83 -4.30 -2.12 3.16
CA GLY A 83 -5.28 -3.20 3.18
C GLY A 83 -5.22 -4.12 1.97
N ILE A 84 -5.75 -5.33 2.17
CA ILE A 84 -5.88 -6.35 1.13
C ILE A 84 -7.35 -6.65 0.92
N LEU A 85 -7.79 -6.48 -0.31
CA LEU A 85 -9.15 -6.70 -0.76
C LEU A 85 -9.24 -7.90 -1.69
N ARG A 86 -10.22 -8.77 -1.47
CA ARG A 86 -10.55 -9.90 -2.35
C ARG A 86 -11.71 -9.53 -3.26
N VAL A 87 -11.55 -9.88 -4.54
CA VAL A 87 -12.52 -9.62 -5.61
C VAL A 87 -12.58 -10.81 -6.58
N SER A 88 -13.68 -10.92 -7.35
CA SER A 88 -13.77 -11.83 -8.48
C SER A 88 -12.79 -11.42 -9.59
N ARG A 89 -12.27 -12.40 -10.35
CA ARG A 89 -11.31 -12.14 -11.43
C ARG A 89 -11.89 -11.28 -12.55
N ASP A 90 -13.18 -11.35 -12.82
CA ASP A 90 -13.74 -10.70 -14.01
C ASP A 90 -14.00 -9.21 -13.77
N PHE A 91 -14.28 -8.83 -12.52
CA PHE A 91 -14.70 -7.47 -12.16
C PHE A 91 -13.68 -6.68 -11.31
N TYR A 92 -12.45 -7.16 -11.15
CA TYR A 92 -11.42 -6.45 -10.36
C TYR A 92 -11.10 -5.04 -10.86
N ARG A 93 -11.27 -4.78 -12.17
CA ARG A 93 -11.03 -3.46 -12.79
C ARG A 93 -12.02 -2.41 -12.33
N TYR A 94 -13.30 -2.78 -12.20
CA TYR A 94 -14.34 -1.91 -11.66
C TYR A 94 -14.02 -1.51 -10.23
N ILE A 95 -13.56 -2.47 -9.42
CA ILE A 95 -13.20 -2.20 -8.02
C ILE A 95 -11.95 -1.32 -7.94
N CYS A 96 -10.93 -1.59 -8.77
CA CYS A 96 -9.74 -0.76 -8.88
C CYS A 96 -10.07 0.70 -9.23
N ALA A 97 -10.96 0.91 -10.21
CA ALA A 97 -11.43 2.24 -10.58
C ALA A 97 -12.25 2.88 -9.45
N SER A 98 -13.18 2.16 -8.82
CA SER A 98 -13.97 2.69 -7.69
C SER A 98 -13.08 3.11 -6.51
N LEU A 99 -12.04 2.34 -6.19
CA LEU A 99 -11.08 2.71 -5.13
C LEU A 99 -10.42 4.05 -5.44
N MET A 100 -9.95 4.24 -6.68
CA MET A 100 -9.28 5.49 -7.11
C MET A 100 -10.22 6.70 -7.12
N LEU A 101 -11.53 6.49 -7.23
CA LEU A 101 -12.53 7.57 -7.29
C LEU A 101 -13.03 8.02 -5.91
N ILE A 102 -12.75 7.27 -4.85
CA ILE A 102 -13.09 7.66 -3.49
C ILE A 102 -12.22 8.84 -3.07
N LYS A 103 -12.88 9.97 -2.77
CA LYS A 103 -12.23 11.20 -2.28
C LYS A 103 -12.38 11.41 -0.78
N LYS A 104 -13.47 10.92 -0.18
CA LYS A 104 -13.79 11.14 1.23
C LYS A 104 -14.19 9.85 1.92
N ILE A 105 -13.64 9.63 3.11
CA ILE A 105 -14.01 8.54 4.01
C ILE A 105 -14.22 9.15 5.40
N ASP A 106 -15.41 8.95 5.97
CA ASP A 106 -15.74 9.41 7.33
C ASP A 106 -15.50 10.93 7.52
N GLY A 107 -15.83 11.72 6.50
CA GLY A 107 -15.66 13.19 6.50
C GLY A 107 -14.22 13.67 6.29
N LYS A 108 -13.24 12.78 6.16
CA LYS A 108 -11.84 13.12 5.86
C LYS A 108 -11.52 12.97 4.38
N ASP A 109 -10.78 13.91 3.83
CA ASP A 109 -10.22 13.79 2.49
C ASP A 109 -9.12 12.72 2.48
N VAL A 110 -9.24 11.80 1.53
CA VAL A 110 -8.36 10.64 1.39
C VAL A 110 -8.09 10.37 -0.08
N ILE A 111 -6.92 9.81 -0.33
CA ILE A 111 -6.54 9.30 -1.65
C ILE A 111 -6.25 7.81 -1.48
N ILE A 112 -7.04 6.96 -2.13
CA ILE A 112 -6.78 5.53 -2.12
C ILE A 112 -5.89 5.18 -3.32
N ARG A 113 -4.71 4.66 -3.03
CA ARG A 113 -3.77 4.16 -4.02
C ARG A 113 -3.86 2.65 -4.13
N VAL A 114 -4.05 2.15 -5.34
CA VAL A 114 -3.89 0.73 -5.64
C VAL A 114 -2.42 0.44 -5.94
N VAL A 115 -1.81 -0.41 -5.13
CA VAL A 115 -0.37 -0.72 -5.22
C VAL A 115 -0.13 -1.93 -6.12
N ARG A 116 -0.87 -3.02 -5.90
CA ARG A 116 -0.63 -4.29 -6.59
C ARG A 116 -1.90 -5.12 -6.70
N VAL A 117 -2.06 -5.81 -7.82
CA VAL A 117 -3.10 -6.84 -8.00
C VAL A 117 -2.43 -8.20 -8.21
N SER A 118 -2.85 -9.21 -7.45
CA SER A 118 -2.32 -10.58 -7.53
C SER A 118 -3.44 -11.62 -7.58
N GLY A 119 -3.10 -12.85 -7.99
CA GLY A 119 -4.03 -13.99 -7.93
C GLY A 119 -4.04 -14.71 -6.56
N THR A 120 -2.96 -14.60 -5.79
CA THR A 120 -2.80 -15.25 -4.48
C THR A 120 -2.49 -14.20 -3.42
N ILE A 121 -2.94 -14.46 -2.18
CA ILE A 121 -2.70 -13.58 -1.05
C ILE A 121 -1.22 -13.50 -0.69
N LYS A 122 -0.49 -14.63 -0.74
CA LYS A 122 0.97 -14.71 -0.49
C LYS A 122 1.76 -13.74 -1.38
N LYS A 123 1.41 -13.61 -2.67
CA LYS A 123 2.07 -12.65 -3.59
C LYS A 123 1.73 -11.19 -3.26
N CYS A 124 0.53 -10.90 -2.76
CA CYS A 124 0.18 -9.57 -2.26
C CYS A 124 0.93 -9.24 -0.97
N GLU A 125 1.06 -10.19 -0.06
CA GLU A 125 1.80 -10.02 1.20
C GLU A 125 3.29 -9.77 0.94
N MET A 126 3.93 -10.57 0.09
CA MET A 126 5.33 -10.34 -0.31
C MET A 126 5.51 -8.95 -0.93
N ALA A 127 4.57 -8.49 -1.76
CA ALA A 127 4.61 -7.15 -2.34
C ALA A 127 4.45 -6.04 -1.28
N ALA A 128 3.60 -6.25 -0.28
CA ALA A 128 3.43 -5.31 0.84
C ALA A 128 4.70 -5.22 1.70
N ILE A 129 5.31 -6.38 2.02
CA ILE A 129 6.57 -6.43 2.78
C ILE A 129 7.70 -5.75 2.01
N LYS A 130 7.84 -6.04 0.72
CA LYS A 130 8.84 -5.41 -0.14
C LYS A 130 8.68 -3.88 -0.14
N ARG A 131 7.46 -3.39 -0.36
CA ARG A 131 7.16 -1.95 -0.33
C ARG A 131 7.50 -1.33 1.02
N ASN A 132 7.18 -1.98 2.13
CA ASN A 132 7.49 -1.45 3.45
C ASN A 132 9.01 -1.38 3.68
N LYS A 133 9.77 -2.39 3.24
CA LYS A 133 11.23 -2.35 3.28
C LYS A 133 11.78 -1.19 2.44
N ASP A 134 11.28 -1.03 1.22
CA ASP A 134 11.69 0.06 0.32
C ASP A 134 11.37 1.44 0.92
N PHE A 135 10.21 1.58 1.57
CA PHE A 135 9.80 2.80 2.26
C PHE A 135 10.71 3.13 3.44
N ILE A 136 11.01 2.15 4.30
CA ILE A 136 11.94 2.33 5.43
C ILE A 136 13.35 2.69 4.93
N ASN A 137 13.81 2.05 3.85
CA ASN A 137 15.11 2.33 3.26
C ASN A 137 15.18 3.74 2.67
N ALA A 138 14.10 4.22 2.05
CA ALA A 138 14.02 5.60 1.57
C ALA A 138 14.09 6.63 2.72
N LEU A 139 13.43 6.35 3.85
CA LEU A 139 13.50 7.20 5.04
C LEU A 139 14.90 7.22 5.65
N LYS A 140 15.51 6.04 5.85
CA LYS A 140 16.87 5.92 6.41
C LYS A 140 17.94 6.63 5.59
N LYS A 141 17.87 6.55 4.25
CA LYS A 141 18.82 7.24 3.37
C LYS A 141 18.79 8.76 3.55
N ASN A 142 17.59 9.32 3.74
CA ASN A 142 17.43 10.75 3.99
C ASN A 142 17.87 11.16 5.40
N GLU A 143 17.62 10.31 6.41
CA GLU A 143 18.14 10.54 7.77
C GLU A 143 19.68 10.49 7.80
N LEU A 144 20.32 9.54 7.12
CA LEU A 144 21.78 9.52 6.99
C LEU A 144 22.32 10.77 6.28
N GLY A 145 21.68 11.25 5.21
CA GLY A 145 22.07 12.50 4.55
C GLY A 145 21.95 13.72 5.48
N GLY A 146 20.93 13.76 6.33
CA GLY A 146 20.78 14.80 7.35
C GLY A 146 21.80 14.69 8.50
N LEU A 147 22.13 13.47 8.91
CA LEU A 147 23.05 13.19 10.01
C LEU A 147 24.52 13.36 9.58
N GLU A 148 24.89 12.98 8.35
CA GLU A 148 26.19 13.27 7.74
C GLU A 148 26.39 14.79 7.52
N ALA A 149 25.33 15.51 7.17
CA ALA A 149 25.37 16.98 7.07
C ALA A 149 25.55 17.66 8.45
N MET A 150 25.14 17.02 9.55
CA MET A 150 25.34 17.54 10.92
C MET A 150 26.63 17.05 11.60
N PHE A 151 27.15 15.87 11.24
CA PHE A 151 28.32 15.23 11.87
C PHE A 151 29.54 15.11 10.94
N GLY A 152 29.58 15.83 9.83
CA GLY A 152 30.63 15.72 8.82
C GLY A 152 32.07 15.77 9.36
N SER A 153 32.65 14.58 9.59
CA SER A 153 34.04 14.15 9.28
C SER A 153 34.47 12.88 10.05
N ALA A 154 33.65 11.81 10.13
CA ALA A 154 34.13 10.57 10.76
C ALA A 154 33.32 9.31 10.37
N SER A 155 33.50 8.71 9.19
CA SER A 155 32.93 7.38 8.92
C SER A 155 33.56 6.63 7.74
N ALA A 156 34.74 6.06 7.97
CA ALA A 156 35.32 5.02 7.13
C ALA A 156 34.88 3.58 7.50
N SER A 157 33.84 3.40 8.33
CA SER A 157 33.55 2.10 8.98
C SER A 157 32.16 1.48 8.71
N VAL A 158 31.26 2.14 7.97
CA VAL A 158 29.87 1.64 7.76
C VAL A 158 29.75 0.73 6.53
N SER A 159 30.72 0.76 5.61
CA SER A 159 30.67 -0.02 4.36
C SER A 159 30.78 -1.54 4.54
N ALA A 160 31.25 -2.02 5.70
CA ALA A 160 31.47 -3.45 5.94
C ALA A 160 30.18 -4.25 6.24
N VAL A 161 29.13 -3.60 6.77
CA VAL A 161 27.90 -4.31 7.20
C VAL A 161 26.92 -4.53 6.04
N ASP A 162 26.95 -3.68 5.01
CA ASP A 162 26.04 -3.77 3.86
C ASP A 162 26.44 -4.86 2.84
N GLU A 163 27.70 -5.32 2.83
CA GLU A 163 28.15 -6.40 1.94
C GLU A 163 27.76 -7.79 2.44
N GLU A 164 27.71 -8.03 3.75
CA GLU A 164 27.31 -9.33 4.30
C GLU A 164 25.81 -9.64 4.07
N ILE A 165 24.94 -8.62 4.10
CA ILE A 165 23.49 -8.80 3.93
C ILE A 165 23.13 -9.07 2.46
N LYS A 166 23.84 -8.47 1.50
CA LYS A 166 23.66 -8.78 0.06
C LYS A 166 24.07 -10.20 -0.28
N ASN A 167 25.13 -10.71 0.36
CA ASN A 167 25.56 -12.10 0.18
C ASN A 167 24.55 -13.09 0.77
N ALA A 168 23.88 -12.76 1.88
CA ALA A 168 22.86 -13.64 2.47
C ALA A 168 21.59 -13.78 1.59
N ASP A 169 21.13 -12.69 0.96
CA ASP A 169 19.94 -12.73 0.10
C ASP A 169 20.19 -13.48 -1.24
N ALA A 170 21.44 -13.52 -1.73
CA ALA A 170 21.79 -14.25 -2.95
C ALA A 170 21.73 -15.78 -2.76
N TYR A 171 22.05 -16.28 -1.55
CA TYR A 171 21.95 -17.72 -1.24
C TYR A 171 20.50 -18.22 -1.12
N ILE A 172 19.56 -17.33 -0.77
CA ILE A 172 18.14 -17.70 -0.62
C ILE A 172 17.45 -17.81 -1.99
N THR A 173 17.88 -17.01 -2.98
CA THR A 173 17.28 -17.04 -4.33
C THR A 173 17.64 -18.25 -5.18
N ASP A 174 18.78 -18.92 -4.93
CA ASP A 174 19.20 -20.08 -5.72
C ASP A 174 18.65 -21.42 -5.20
N GLN A 175 18.29 -21.52 -3.91
CA GLN A 175 17.71 -22.75 -3.35
C GLN A 175 16.21 -22.94 -3.67
N ASP A 176 15.48 -21.87 -3.97
CA ASP A 176 14.03 -21.94 -4.25
C ASP A 176 13.69 -22.04 -5.76
N ILE A 177 14.69 -22.20 -6.63
CA ILE A 177 14.48 -22.43 -8.09
C ILE A 177 14.38 -23.94 -8.43
N ILE A 178 14.64 -24.82 -7.47
CA ILE A 178 14.51 -26.27 -7.64
C ILE A 178 13.55 -26.81 -6.57
N GLU A 179 12.24 -26.64 -6.77
CA GLU A 179 11.19 -27.62 -6.45
C GLU A 179 9.76 -27.05 -6.71
N GLU A 180 9.08 -27.69 -7.68
CA GLU A 180 7.65 -27.66 -8.09
C GLU A 180 6.92 -26.33 -8.41
#